data_AF-A0A397FPY6-F1
#
_entry.id   AF-A0A397FPY6-F1
#
_cell.length_a   1.000
_cell.length_b   1.000
_cell.length_c   1.000
_cell.angle_alpha   90.00
_cell.angle_beta   90.00
_cell.angle_gamma   90.00
#
_symmetry.space_group_name_H-M   'P 1'
#
loop_
_entity.id
_entity.type
_entity.pdbx_description
1 polymer ?
#
loop_
_entity_poly.entity_id
_entity_poly.type
_entity_poly.pdbx_seq_one_letter_code
_entity_poly.pdbx_strand_id
1 'polypeptide(L)'
;MPLSEIKKMLGIDRGVRKILAISEGWKLFNPEYWNKIEKKYIEFQRSLDRKVKGSSNWKKVKSKMSSMGKKTSNRMKDLCHKTSRELVDKSDLLALEKLETSKMVSKENKKVGKWTRDGMLKACWGKLAFFIVYKAKGAGKWYMFVSPSNTSKRCSNANCGKINKELKDEETFLCPSCGYKEDRDVNAAKNILWKAQKKLGLIKTG
;
A
#
# COMPACT_ATOMS: atom_id res chain seq x y z
N MET A 1 -11.24 5.21 -23.14
CA MET A 1 -11.98 3.94 -23.12
C MET A 1 -13.30 4.15 -22.40
N PRO A 2 -14.45 3.94 -23.05
CA PRO A 2 -15.77 3.87 -22.41
C PRO A 2 -15.85 2.84 -21.28
N LEU A 3 -16.80 2.99 -20.35
CA LEU A 3 -17.01 2.01 -19.27
C LEU A 3 -17.39 0.62 -19.81
N SER A 4 -18.10 0.56 -20.93
CA SER A 4 -18.52 -0.68 -21.60
C SER A 4 -17.37 -1.52 -22.13
N GLU A 5 -16.18 -0.93 -22.31
CA GLU A 5 -14.99 -1.61 -22.83
C GLU A 5 -14.07 -2.14 -21.73
N ILE A 6 -14.35 -1.85 -20.45
CA ILE A 6 -13.56 -2.36 -19.32
C ILE A 6 -13.74 -3.87 -19.22
N LYS A 7 -12.64 -4.63 -19.39
CA LYS A 7 -12.64 -6.09 -19.25
C LYS A 7 -11.94 -6.53 -17.97
N LYS A 8 -10.77 -5.96 -17.69
CA LYS A 8 -9.94 -6.36 -16.56
C LYS A 8 -9.89 -5.30 -15.48
N MET A 9 -10.34 -5.64 -14.27
CA MET A 9 -10.41 -4.72 -13.15
C MET A 9 -9.60 -5.25 -11.97
N LEU A 10 -8.81 -4.38 -11.34
CA LEU A 10 -7.99 -4.73 -10.18
C LEU A 10 -8.35 -3.85 -8.99
N GLY A 11 -8.69 -4.48 -7.86
CA GLY A 11 -8.64 -3.83 -6.56
C GLY A 11 -7.24 -3.93 -5.98
N ILE A 12 -6.76 -2.86 -5.35
CA ILE A 12 -5.42 -2.77 -4.79
C ILE A 12 -5.52 -2.34 -3.33
N ASP A 13 -5.21 -3.28 -2.44
CA ASP A 13 -5.00 -3.00 -1.03
C ASP A 13 -3.53 -2.66 -0.78
N ARG A 14 -3.27 -1.61 0.02
CA ARG A 14 -1.91 -1.15 0.34
C ARG A 14 -1.65 -1.42 1.81
N GLY A 15 -0.60 -2.18 2.10
CA GLY A 15 -0.29 -2.67 3.46
C GLY A 15 1.10 -2.23 3.96
N VAL A 16 1.37 -2.49 5.23
CA VAL A 16 2.70 -2.24 5.84
C VAL A 16 3.58 -3.49 5.84
N ARG A 17 2.99 -4.68 6.07
CA ARG A 17 3.70 -5.98 6.05
C ARG A 17 4.00 -6.42 4.62
N LYS A 18 2.98 -6.33 3.76
CA LYS A 18 3.07 -6.45 2.30
C LYS A 18 2.84 -5.05 1.72
N ILE A 19 3.62 -4.63 0.75
CA ILE A 19 3.49 -3.30 0.13
C ILE A 19 2.09 -3.15 -0.49
N LEU A 20 1.64 -4.18 -1.21
CA LEU A 20 0.28 -4.25 -1.73
C LEU A 20 -0.18 -5.69 -1.96
N ALA A 21 -1.50 -5.88 -2.01
CA ALA A 21 -2.15 -7.08 -2.54
C ALA A 21 -3.20 -6.67 -3.59
N ILE A 22 -3.40 -7.50 -4.61
CA ILE A 22 -4.45 -7.29 -5.62
C ILE A 22 -5.58 -8.29 -5.49
N SER A 23 -6.75 -7.94 -6.02
CA SER A 23 -7.96 -8.78 -5.99
C SER A 23 -7.81 -10.14 -6.69
N GLU A 24 -6.83 -10.29 -7.60
CA GLU A 24 -6.47 -11.55 -8.26
C GLU A 24 -5.52 -12.43 -7.43
N GLY A 25 -5.10 -12.00 -6.24
CA GLY A 25 -4.29 -12.80 -5.31
C GLY A 25 -2.78 -12.53 -5.34
N TRP A 26 -2.26 -11.78 -6.32
CA TRP A 26 -0.85 -11.38 -6.34
C TRP A 26 -0.53 -10.37 -5.23
N LYS A 27 0.67 -10.50 -4.66
CA LYS A 27 1.14 -9.73 -3.51
C LYS A 27 2.55 -9.22 -3.74
N LEU A 28 2.81 -7.95 -3.41
CA LEU A 28 4.15 -7.38 -3.38
C LEU A 28 4.63 -7.33 -1.93
N PHE A 29 5.69 -8.08 -1.63
CA PHE A 29 6.31 -8.07 -0.31
C PHE A 29 7.38 -6.99 -0.19
N ASN A 30 7.71 -6.61 1.04
CA ASN A 30 8.87 -5.77 1.29
C ASN A 30 10.16 -6.52 0.89
N PRO A 31 11.03 -5.95 0.05
CA PRO A 31 12.33 -6.55 -0.26
C PRO A 31 13.15 -6.94 0.98
N GLU A 32 13.75 -8.13 0.97
CA GLU A 32 14.48 -8.69 2.13
C GLU A 32 15.65 -7.81 2.60
N TYR A 33 16.28 -7.07 1.69
CA TYR A 33 17.41 -6.20 2.00
C TYR A 33 17.01 -4.98 2.85
N TRP A 34 15.73 -4.71 3.07
CA TRP A 34 15.24 -3.61 3.92
C TRP A 34 15.76 -3.72 5.35
N ASN A 35 15.78 -4.93 5.91
CA ASN A 35 16.26 -5.17 7.27
C ASN A 35 17.74 -4.79 7.41
N LYS A 36 18.55 -5.04 6.38
CA LYS A 36 19.98 -4.67 6.35
C LYS A 36 20.16 -3.15 6.27
N ILE A 37 19.32 -2.46 5.49
CA ILE A 37 19.34 -1.00 5.38
C ILE A 37 18.96 -0.36 6.73
N GLU A 38 17.92 -0.87 7.39
CA GLU A 38 17.46 -0.36 8.68
C GLU A 38 18.51 -0.50 9.78
N LYS A 39 19.18 -1.66 9.88
CA LYS A 39 20.29 -1.87 10.81
C LYS A 39 21.41 -0.85 10.59
N LYS A 40 21.85 -0.64 9.34
CA LYS A 40 22.87 0.37 9.01
C LYS A 40 22.43 1.79 9.34
N TYR A 41 21.14 2.11 9.17
CA TYR A 41 20.61 3.42 9.56
C TYR A 41 20.74 3.67 11.06
N ILE A 42 20.42 2.66 11.88
CA ILE A 42 20.56 2.72 13.34
C ILE A 42 22.04 2.86 13.74
N GLU A 43 22.95 2.13 13.09
CA GLU A 43 24.39 2.24 13.32
C GLU A 43 24.92 3.65 13.01
N PHE A 44 24.52 4.23 11.87
CA PHE A 44 24.90 5.61 11.54
C PHE A 44 24.31 6.61 12.54
N GLN A 45 23.05 6.43 12.95
CA GLN A 45 22.44 7.32 13.94
C GLN A 45 23.21 7.28 15.27
N ARG A 46 23.48 6.08 15.81
CA ARG A 46 24.29 5.91 17.03
C ARG A 46 25.69 6.51 16.89
N SER A 47 26.30 6.38 15.71
CA SER A 47 27.62 6.94 15.43
C SER A 47 27.61 8.47 15.39
N LEU A 48 26.53 9.08 14.87
CA LEU A 48 26.34 10.53 14.89
C LEU A 48 26.13 11.06 16.32
N ASP A 49 25.33 10.36 17.12
CA ASP A 49 25.01 10.77 18.49
C ASP A 49 26.26 10.78 19.39
N ARG A 50 27.22 9.88 19.14
CA ARG A 50 28.51 9.82 19.86
C ARG A 50 29.56 10.83 19.40
N LYS A 51 29.31 11.60 18.33
CA LYS A 51 30.30 12.51 17.73
C LYS A 51 29.91 13.96 17.94
N VAL A 52 30.90 14.83 18.16
CA VAL A 52 30.69 16.28 18.24
C VAL A 52 30.06 16.77 16.94
N LYS A 53 28.84 17.31 17.05
CA LYS A 53 28.06 17.82 15.92
C LYS A 53 28.88 18.87 15.16
N GLY A 54 28.96 18.72 13.83
CA GLY A 54 29.72 19.63 12.98
C GLY A 54 31.21 19.32 12.82
N SER A 55 31.79 18.44 13.64
CA SER A 55 33.17 17.96 13.47
C SER A 55 33.37 17.25 12.12
N SER A 56 34.62 17.19 11.65
CA SER A 56 34.99 16.50 10.39
C SER A 56 34.50 15.06 10.36
N ASN A 57 34.63 14.34 11.48
CA ASN A 57 34.16 12.95 11.61
C ASN A 57 32.64 12.83 11.62
N TRP A 58 31.93 13.77 12.25
CA TRP A 58 30.47 13.83 12.21
C TRP A 58 29.96 14.08 10.80
N LYS A 59 30.55 15.05 10.08
CA LYS A 59 30.20 15.38 8.69
C LYS A 59 30.41 14.18 7.76
N LYS A 60 31.51 13.42 7.93
CA LYS A 60 31.79 12.18 7.17
C LYS A 60 30.69 11.14 7.37
N VAL A 61 30.28 10.84 8.61
CA VAL A 61 29.21 9.87 8.88
C VAL A 61 27.87 10.36 8.34
N LYS A 62 27.54 11.64 8.51
CA LYS A 62 26.28 12.22 8.01
C LYS A 62 26.19 12.14 6.49
N SER A 63 27.29 12.40 5.78
CA SER A 63 27.36 12.24 4.32
C SER A 63 27.11 10.79 3.89
N LYS A 64 27.73 9.80 4.55
CA LYS A 64 27.49 8.37 4.29
C LYS A 64 26.01 7.99 4.51
N MET A 65 25.42 8.43 5.63
CA MET A 65 24.01 8.18 5.93
C MET A 65 23.08 8.83 4.89
N SER A 66 23.39 10.05 4.44
CA SER A 66 22.64 10.76 3.39
C SER A 66 22.72 10.04 2.04
N SER A 67 23.92 9.62 1.63
CA SER A 67 24.14 8.86 0.39
C SER A 67 23.37 7.53 0.39
N MET A 68 23.41 6.80 1.51
CA MET A 68 22.61 5.59 1.69
C MET A 68 21.11 5.88 1.58
N GLY A 69 20.64 7.00 2.15
CA GLY A 69 19.25 7.43 2.04
C GLY A 69 18.81 7.78 0.63
N LYS A 70 19.67 8.46 -0.14
CA LYS A 70 19.42 8.73 -1.56
C LYS A 70 19.29 7.43 -2.35
N LYS A 71 20.21 6.49 -2.16
CA LYS A 71 20.17 5.16 -2.82
C LYS A 71 18.90 4.40 -2.48
N THR A 72 18.52 4.42 -1.20
CA THR A 72 17.32 3.81 -0.67
C THR A 72 16.04 4.40 -1.29
N SER A 73 15.95 5.73 -1.33
CA SER A 73 14.83 6.46 -1.94
C SER A 73 14.70 6.16 -3.43
N ASN A 74 15.82 6.10 -4.15
CA ASN A 74 15.84 5.76 -5.58
C ASN A 74 15.35 4.34 -5.83
N ARG A 75 15.75 3.35 -5.02
CA ARG A 75 15.27 1.97 -5.12
C ARG A 75 13.76 1.87 -4.88
N MET A 76 13.24 2.57 -3.88
CA MET A 76 11.79 2.61 -3.64
C MET A 76 11.04 3.28 -4.78
N LYS A 77 11.60 4.35 -5.35
CA LYS A 77 11.02 5.03 -6.51
C LYS A 77 10.97 4.10 -7.72
N ASP A 78 12.05 3.38 -8.00
CA ASP A 78 12.13 2.38 -9.07
C ASP A 78 11.11 1.26 -8.88
N LEU A 79 11.02 0.69 -7.67
CA LEU A 79 10.00 -0.31 -7.31
C LEU A 79 8.59 0.21 -7.60
N CYS A 80 8.25 1.40 -7.09
CA CYS A 80 6.92 1.98 -7.31
C CYS A 80 6.64 2.25 -8.79
N HIS A 81 7.64 2.68 -9.57
CA HIS A 81 7.48 2.82 -11.02
C HIS A 81 7.25 1.46 -11.69
N LYS A 82 8.08 0.45 -11.45
CA LYS A 82 7.93 -0.86 -12.10
C LYS A 82 6.59 -1.49 -11.76
N THR A 83 6.23 -1.54 -10.47
CA THR A 83 4.96 -2.09 -10.01
C THR A 83 3.76 -1.33 -10.59
N SER A 84 3.75 0.01 -10.55
CA SER A 84 2.64 0.78 -11.13
C SER A 84 2.50 0.57 -12.63
N ARG A 85 3.61 0.40 -13.37
CA ARG A 85 3.56 0.10 -14.80
C ARG A 85 2.92 -1.25 -15.06
N GLU A 86 3.37 -2.29 -14.35
CA GLU A 86 2.86 -3.64 -14.49
C GLU A 86 1.35 -3.73 -14.19
N LEU A 87 0.91 -3.10 -13.10
CA LEU A 87 -0.51 -3.06 -12.74
C LEU A 87 -1.33 -2.35 -13.80
N VAL A 88 -0.87 -1.20 -14.28
CA VAL A 88 -1.56 -0.43 -15.32
C VAL A 88 -1.60 -1.22 -16.61
N ASP A 89 -0.53 -1.89 -17.03
CA ASP A 89 -0.54 -2.70 -18.26
C ASP A 89 -1.55 -3.84 -18.22
N LYS A 90 -1.65 -4.51 -17.07
CA LYS A 90 -2.52 -5.67 -16.87
C LYS A 90 -3.97 -5.32 -16.53
N SER A 91 -4.42 -4.07 -16.57
CA SER A 91 -5.79 -3.72 -16.18
C SER A 91 -6.37 -2.56 -16.95
N ASP A 92 -7.70 -2.49 -17.00
CA ASP A 92 -8.48 -1.42 -17.62
C ASP A 92 -9.00 -0.44 -16.56
N LEU A 93 -9.23 -0.95 -15.33
CA LEU A 93 -9.65 -0.21 -14.16
C LEU A 93 -8.82 -0.59 -12.93
N LEU A 94 -8.27 0.41 -12.24
CA LEU A 94 -7.57 0.23 -10.96
C LEU A 94 -8.32 0.90 -9.82
N ALA A 95 -8.77 0.13 -8.85
CA ALA A 95 -9.46 0.59 -7.65
C ALA A 95 -8.51 0.63 -6.45
N LEU A 96 -8.48 1.75 -5.73
CA LEU A 96 -7.64 1.94 -4.54
C LEU A 96 -8.46 2.61 -3.43
N GLU A 97 -8.05 2.41 -2.18
CA GLU A 97 -8.60 3.19 -1.09
C GLU A 97 -8.16 4.66 -1.13
N LYS A 98 -9.06 5.57 -0.79
CA LYS A 98 -8.76 6.98 -0.57
C LYS A 98 -8.15 7.17 0.82
N LEU A 99 -6.86 6.88 0.94
CA LEU A 99 -6.12 7.05 2.19
C LEU A 99 -5.54 8.46 2.28
N GLU A 100 -5.79 9.15 3.38
CA GLU A 100 -5.21 10.47 3.69
C GLU A 100 -3.75 10.30 4.16
N THR A 101 -2.91 9.72 3.30
CA THR A 101 -1.56 9.25 3.65
C THR A 101 -0.70 10.32 4.33
N SER A 102 -0.78 11.60 3.90
CA SER A 102 -0.06 12.71 4.53
C SER A 102 -0.46 12.91 6.01
N LYS A 103 -1.76 12.87 6.32
CA LYS A 103 -2.27 12.97 7.70
C LYS A 103 -1.97 11.71 8.51
N MET A 104 -2.00 10.53 7.88
CA MET A 104 -1.67 9.26 8.55
C MET A 104 -0.20 9.17 8.94
N VAL A 105 0.70 9.68 8.09
CA VAL A 105 2.14 9.67 8.36
C VAL A 105 2.62 10.84 9.21
N SER A 106 1.73 11.78 9.56
CA SER A 106 2.08 12.90 10.44
C SER A 106 2.42 12.41 11.85
N LYS A 107 3.44 13.01 12.46
CA LYS A 107 3.83 12.76 13.87
C LYS A 107 2.82 13.34 14.88
N GLU A 108 2.01 14.31 14.44
CA GLU A 108 0.94 14.91 15.23
C GLU A 108 -0.24 13.96 15.37
N ASN A 109 -0.46 13.08 14.39
CA ASN A 109 -1.49 12.06 14.45
C ASN A 109 -1.08 10.94 15.41
N LYS A 110 -1.53 11.04 16.67
CA LYS A 110 -1.29 10.04 17.72
C LYS A 110 -2.13 8.77 17.58
N LYS A 111 -3.16 8.77 16.73
CA LYS A 111 -4.01 7.58 16.48
C LYS A 111 -3.27 6.50 15.68
N VAL A 112 -2.25 6.87 14.91
CA VAL A 112 -1.40 5.93 14.18
C VAL A 112 -0.12 5.69 14.96
N GLY A 113 0.08 4.43 15.37
CA GLY A 113 1.29 4.00 16.07
C GLY A 113 2.56 4.25 15.24
N LYS A 114 3.70 4.46 15.92
CA LYS A 114 4.99 4.74 15.26
C LYS A 114 5.37 3.65 14.26
N TRP A 115 5.23 2.38 14.63
CA TRP A 115 5.55 1.25 13.76
C TRP A 115 4.75 1.29 12.44
N THR A 116 3.43 1.49 12.54
CA THR A 116 2.55 1.60 11.36
C THR A 116 2.91 2.81 10.50
N ARG A 117 3.19 3.95 11.13
CA ARG A 117 3.61 5.19 10.45
C ARG A 117 4.88 4.98 9.62
N ASP A 118 5.90 4.41 10.26
CA ASP A 118 7.19 4.13 9.62
C ASP A 118 7.02 3.06 8.53
N GLY A 119 6.17 2.05 8.76
CA GLY A 119 5.78 1.05 7.78
C GLY A 119 5.11 1.64 6.53
N MET A 120 4.19 2.60 6.68
CA MET A 120 3.51 3.25 5.55
C MET A 120 4.48 4.07 4.69
N LEU A 121 5.45 4.75 5.33
CA LEU A 121 6.51 5.47 4.63
C LEU A 121 7.44 4.51 3.88
N LYS A 122 7.84 3.40 4.53
CA LYS A 122 8.66 2.34 3.94
C LYS A 122 7.94 1.67 2.77
N ALA A 123 6.65 1.37 2.89
CA ALA A 123 5.83 0.77 1.85
C ALA A 123 5.39 1.76 0.75
N CYS A 124 5.83 3.03 0.82
CA CYS A 124 5.61 4.04 -0.21
C CYS A 124 4.14 4.24 -0.64
N TRP A 125 3.20 4.15 0.31
CA TRP A 125 1.75 4.21 0.03
C TRP A 125 1.35 5.38 -0.87
N GLY A 126 1.81 6.59 -0.54
CA GLY A 126 1.51 7.80 -1.31
C GLY A 126 2.13 7.79 -2.71
N LYS A 127 3.41 7.42 -2.82
CA LYS A 127 4.13 7.38 -4.11
C LYS A 127 3.56 6.34 -5.06
N LEU A 128 3.20 5.17 -4.53
CA LEU A 128 2.64 4.09 -5.33
C LEU A 128 1.27 4.49 -5.89
N ALA A 129 0.36 5.02 -5.07
CA ALA A 129 -0.92 5.52 -5.56
C ALA A 129 -0.76 6.66 -6.56
N PHE A 130 0.18 7.59 -6.32
CA PHE A 130 0.50 8.64 -7.28
C PHE A 130 0.93 8.06 -8.63
N PHE A 131 1.88 7.12 -8.68
CA PHE A 131 2.33 6.56 -9.95
C PHE A 131 1.29 5.69 -10.65
N ILE A 132 0.44 4.98 -9.90
CA ILE A 132 -0.69 4.26 -10.47
C ILE A 132 -1.64 5.24 -11.17
N VAL A 133 -2.07 6.29 -10.49
CA VAL A 133 -2.99 7.30 -11.06
C VAL A 133 -2.34 8.02 -12.25
N TYR A 134 -1.10 8.46 -12.10
CA TYR A 134 -0.34 9.13 -13.15
C TYR A 134 -0.26 8.28 -14.43
N LYS A 135 0.08 6.99 -14.30
CA LYS A 135 0.21 6.09 -15.46
C LYS A 135 -1.13 5.64 -16.02
N ALA A 136 -2.13 5.40 -15.17
CA ALA A 136 -3.47 5.07 -15.62
C ALA A 136 -4.02 6.20 -16.50
N LYS A 137 -3.90 7.46 -16.05
CA LYS A 137 -4.23 8.65 -16.85
C LYS A 137 -3.46 8.68 -18.17
N GLY A 138 -2.15 8.52 -18.12
CA GLY A 138 -1.31 8.54 -19.32
C GLY A 138 -1.63 7.43 -20.33
N ALA A 139 -2.16 6.30 -19.87
CA ALA A 139 -2.56 5.16 -20.71
C ALA A 139 -4.06 5.18 -21.10
N GLY A 140 -4.82 6.21 -20.73
CA GLY A 140 -6.27 6.28 -21.00
C GLY A 140 -7.09 5.23 -20.25
N LYS A 141 -6.57 4.71 -19.13
CA LYS A 141 -7.17 3.68 -18.28
C LYS A 141 -7.92 4.30 -17.10
N TRP A 142 -8.91 3.58 -16.59
CA TRP A 142 -9.72 4.04 -15.47
C TRP A 142 -9.00 3.83 -14.15
N TYR A 143 -9.24 4.74 -13.22
CA TYR A 143 -8.87 4.56 -11.82
C TYR A 143 -10.01 5.07 -10.92
N MET A 144 -10.18 4.46 -9.75
CA MET A 144 -11.21 4.86 -8.80
C MET A 144 -10.69 4.82 -7.37
N PHE A 145 -10.92 5.91 -6.64
CA PHE A 145 -10.72 5.94 -5.21
C PHE A 145 -12.03 5.62 -4.47
N VAL A 146 -11.96 4.67 -3.52
CA VAL A 146 -13.10 4.25 -2.69
C VAL A 146 -12.85 4.54 -1.21
N SER A 147 -13.92 4.58 -0.40
CA SER A 147 -13.78 4.74 1.05
C SER A 147 -13.11 3.49 1.66
N PRO A 148 -12.11 3.66 2.56
CA PRO A 148 -11.46 2.55 3.25
C PRO A 148 -12.33 1.88 4.32
N SER A 149 -13.49 2.46 4.65
CA SER A 149 -14.33 1.94 5.75
C SER A 149 -14.78 0.50 5.51
N ASN A 150 -14.46 -0.42 6.43
CA ASN A 150 -14.85 -1.84 6.39
C ASN A 150 -14.34 -2.67 5.20
N THR A 151 -13.42 -2.17 4.37
CA THR A 151 -12.83 -2.94 3.25
C THR A 151 -12.12 -4.21 3.72
N SER A 152 -11.36 -4.13 4.81
CA SER A 152 -10.64 -5.27 5.39
C SER A 152 -11.49 -6.18 6.27
N LYS A 153 -12.67 -5.73 6.71
CA LYS A 153 -13.57 -6.46 7.62
C LYS A 153 -14.77 -7.11 6.93
N ARG A 154 -15.15 -6.62 5.76
CA ARG A 154 -16.25 -7.19 4.96
C ARG A 154 -15.80 -8.52 4.36
N CYS A 155 -16.68 -9.52 4.33
CA CYS A 155 -16.43 -10.75 3.59
C CYS A 155 -16.56 -10.50 2.08
N SER A 156 -15.51 -10.82 1.31
CA SER A 156 -15.52 -10.65 -0.14
C SER A 156 -16.28 -11.74 -0.90
N ASN A 157 -16.76 -12.79 -0.22
CA ASN A 157 -17.62 -13.79 -0.85
C ASN A 157 -18.89 -13.10 -1.41
N ALA A 158 -19.18 -13.36 -2.69
CA ALA A 158 -20.27 -12.73 -3.43
C ALA A 158 -21.63 -12.91 -2.75
N ASN A 159 -21.85 -14.06 -2.10
CA ASN A 159 -23.12 -14.42 -1.45
C ASN A 159 -23.17 -14.08 0.04
N CYS A 160 -22.20 -13.33 0.58
CA CYS A 160 -22.16 -13.01 2.01
C CYS A 160 -22.13 -11.51 2.31
N GLY A 161 -21.01 -10.84 2.05
CA GLY A 161 -20.85 -9.42 2.33
C GLY A 161 -20.97 -8.96 3.80
N LYS A 162 -21.09 -9.88 4.77
CA LYS A 162 -21.17 -9.51 6.20
C LYS A 162 -19.84 -8.95 6.71
N ILE A 163 -19.93 -8.04 7.68
CA ILE A 163 -18.78 -7.40 8.33
C ILE A 163 -18.39 -8.22 9.56
N ASN A 164 -17.17 -8.75 9.58
CA ASN A 164 -16.56 -9.31 10.78
C ASN A 164 -16.07 -8.16 11.67
N LYS A 165 -16.89 -7.73 12.63
CA LYS A 165 -16.56 -6.62 13.54
C LYS A 165 -15.40 -6.95 14.48
N GLU A 166 -15.28 -8.23 14.83
CA GLU A 166 -14.32 -8.78 15.80
C GLU A 166 -12.95 -9.09 15.19
N LEU A 167 -12.81 -8.96 13.87
CA LEU A 167 -11.54 -9.20 13.17
C LEU A 167 -10.40 -8.37 13.78
N LYS A 168 -9.35 -9.05 14.23
CA LYS A 168 -8.14 -8.47 14.83
C LYS A 168 -7.01 -8.36 13.79
N ASP A 169 -5.75 -8.40 14.25
CA ASP A 169 -4.56 -8.38 13.38
C ASP A 169 -4.19 -9.79 12.90
N GLU A 170 -5.06 -10.38 12.09
CA GLU A 170 -4.88 -11.71 11.50
C GLU A 170 -4.41 -11.60 10.04
N GLU A 171 -3.63 -12.57 9.55
CA GLU A 171 -3.18 -12.63 8.14
C GLU A 171 -4.21 -13.29 7.22
N THR A 172 -5.04 -14.15 7.78
CA THR A 172 -6.14 -14.81 7.09
C THR A 172 -7.46 -14.17 7.51
N PHE A 173 -8.33 -13.91 6.55
CA PHE A 173 -9.71 -13.56 6.81
C PHE A 173 -10.54 -14.84 6.88
N LEU A 174 -11.19 -15.09 8.02
CA LEU A 174 -12.20 -16.13 8.18
C LEU A 174 -13.57 -15.47 8.42
N CYS A 175 -14.55 -15.78 7.56
CA CYS A 175 -15.90 -15.29 7.73
C CYS A 175 -16.67 -16.14 8.73
N PRO A 176 -17.09 -15.60 9.89
CA PRO A 176 -17.85 -16.37 10.88
C PRO A 176 -19.27 -16.72 10.38
N SER A 177 -19.74 -16.08 9.31
CA SER A 177 -21.12 -16.25 8.83
C SER A 177 -21.28 -17.20 7.65
N CYS A 178 -20.24 -17.42 6.85
CA CYS A 178 -20.30 -18.31 5.69
C CYS A 178 -19.09 -19.24 5.56
N GLY A 179 -18.16 -19.23 6.51
CA GLY A 179 -16.96 -20.08 6.49
C GLY A 179 -15.89 -19.68 5.46
N TYR A 180 -16.12 -18.64 4.64
CA TYR A 180 -15.16 -18.19 3.63
C TYR A 180 -13.79 -17.86 4.25
N LYS A 181 -12.73 -18.39 3.64
CA LYS A 181 -11.34 -18.22 4.06
C LYS A 181 -10.49 -17.69 2.91
N GLU A 182 -9.68 -16.67 3.17
CA GLU A 182 -8.81 -16.03 2.17
C GLU A 182 -7.66 -15.27 2.86
N ASP A 183 -6.59 -14.96 2.14
CA ASP A 183 -5.61 -13.95 2.58
C ASP A 183 -6.33 -12.62 2.86
N ARG A 184 -6.10 -12.02 4.03
CA ARG A 184 -6.85 -10.83 4.46
C ARG A 184 -6.67 -9.64 3.51
N ASP A 185 -5.48 -9.44 2.98
CA ASP A 185 -5.17 -8.32 2.08
C ASP A 185 -5.83 -8.57 0.71
N VAL A 186 -5.93 -9.84 0.28
CA VAL A 186 -6.67 -10.21 -0.94
C VAL A 186 -8.18 -10.02 -0.77
N ASN A 187 -8.75 -10.41 0.38
CA ASN A 187 -10.14 -10.12 0.74
C ASN A 187 -10.40 -8.61 0.72
N ALA A 188 -9.51 -7.81 1.31
CA ALA A 188 -9.60 -6.35 1.30
C ALA A 188 -9.56 -5.80 -0.13
N ALA A 189 -8.62 -6.26 -0.97
CA ALA A 189 -8.50 -5.87 -2.36
C ALA A 189 -9.77 -6.20 -3.18
N LYS A 190 -10.38 -7.38 -2.97
CA LYS A 190 -11.66 -7.75 -3.58
C LYS A 190 -12.80 -6.80 -3.14
N ASN A 191 -12.86 -6.42 -1.86
CA ASN A 191 -13.85 -5.45 -1.37
C ASN A 191 -13.63 -4.03 -1.93
N ILE A 192 -12.37 -3.61 -2.11
CA ILE A 192 -12.02 -2.34 -2.74
C ILE A 192 -12.54 -2.30 -4.18
N LEU A 193 -12.31 -3.37 -4.94
CA LEU A 193 -12.83 -3.52 -6.30
C LEU A 193 -14.36 -3.49 -6.32
N TRP A 194 -15.00 -4.28 -5.46
CA TRP A 194 -16.47 -4.32 -5.35
C TRP A 194 -17.07 -2.93 -5.11
N LYS A 195 -16.48 -2.12 -4.23
CA LYS A 195 -16.94 -0.73 -4.01
C LYS A 195 -16.78 0.14 -5.24
N ALA A 196 -15.69 -0.02 -6.00
CA ALA A 196 -15.47 0.75 -7.22
C ALA A 196 -16.49 0.37 -8.30
N GLN A 197 -16.73 -0.93 -8.49
CA GLN A 197 -17.75 -1.45 -9.40
C GLN A 197 -19.14 -0.92 -9.05
N LYS A 198 -19.52 -0.95 -7.77
CA LYS A 198 -20.78 -0.38 -7.28
C LYS A 198 -20.88 1.11 -7.62
N LYS A 199 -19.82 1.88 -7.37
CA LYS A 199 -19.81 3.33 -7.62
C LYS A 199 -19.86 3.68 -9.11
N LEU A 200 -19.33 2.82 -9.97
CA LEU A 200 -19.37 2.96 -11.43
C LEU A 200 -20.64 2.38 -12.06
N GLY A 201 -21.54 1.77 -11.29
CA GLY A 201 -22.74 1.13 -11.82
C GLY A 201 -22.47 -0.17 -12.60
N LEU A 202 -21.28 -0.76 -12.46
CA LEU A 202 -20.89 -1.99 -13.17
C LEU A 202 -21.52 -3.25 -12.56
N ILE A 203 -22.01 -3.15 -11.33
CA ILE A 203 -22.76 -4.21 -10.65
C ILE A 203 -24.02 -3.61 -10.05
N LYS A 204 -25.15 -4.32 -10.17
CA LYS A 204 -26.38 -3.98 -9.46
C LYS A 204 -26.26 -4.49 -8.02
N THR A 205 -26.46 -3.61 -7.04
CA THR A 205 -26.74 -4.06 -5.68
C THR A 205 -28.24 -4.18 -5.52
N GLY A 206 -28.73 -5.40 -5.32
CA GLY A 206 -30.05 -5.62 -4.74
C GLY A 206 -30.13 -5.05 -3.33
#